data_AF-A0A2D5YZF9-F1
#
_entry.id   AF-A0A2D5YZF9-F1
#
_cell.length_a   1.000
_cell.length_b   1.000
_cell.length_c   1.000
_cell.angle_alpha   90.00
_cell.angle_beta   90.00
_cell.angle_gamma   90.00
#
_symmetry.space_group_name_H-M   'P 1'
#
loop_
_entity.id
_entity.type
_entity.pdbx_description
1 polymer ?
#
loop_
_entity_poly.entity_id
_entity_poly.type
_entity_poly.pdbx_seq_one_letter_code
_entity_poly.pdbx_strand_id
1 'polypeptide(L)'
;MAPATTTRSEPILAIGPIVLVEDQPEPQLWVTRWQQVGRLDRRRATIAVARTAASIELSQRAAADHWRGRAVTILQPLLLAGGDAGTVPVVNGRLAAVEIAADAGSDELSFDVIDEFDALLDQPVNSETFDTPPADATADEILAIRAGQWSLSQSIRRINELTALNLSASLLAPAAARRTVSQRMFNGASIRLVLERVLTAHDLYLQRALRWDGRGVRESRHVRAAHDMRPVQLGLGDLADANSTINAVQSMLRAGRPAKLIAEADGQVVESTFTLVGGWDPALESLPDSEYARSTSTDFDAVAPVFRLWTLNEDGAWSDPPFSRGPAFDLTALFDDGRAVDAQPLVFRDALTQTDPGVSVGIVVDISTDSGSSWTRYPGQVVVLDDRAAVYLDDDALPAGFITAGKADAARVRVTASLRSPLPLTGTRWRGNPFAGSFQTHRFRLGRQFQHQRLSSNSKYFNDVRSAQREADEADDRPAMAQWLMDQAERLPREAGELKLRTADLQIALRPGDRLTEVAGRQIAGDLNDPAAPGPAVHLCDIEHDLNRHTSQLAWRVSG
;
A
#
# COMPACT_ATOMS: atom_id res chain seq x y z
N MET A 1 34.27 -14.51 62.08
CA MET A 1 33.83 -13.28 61.39
C MET A 1 34.43 -13.30 59.99
N ALA A 2 33.62 -13.59 58.98
CA ALA A 2 34.05 -13.64 57.59
C ALA A 2 34.12 -12.21 57.00
N PRO A 3 35.10 -11.89 56.13
CA PRO A 3 35.20 -10.58 55.51
C PRO A 3 34.13 -10.42 54.42
N ALA A 4 33.42 -9.29 54.46
CA ALA A 4 32.47 -8.90 53.44
C ALA A 4 33.18 -8.56 52.13
N THR A 5 32.89 -9.32 51.08
CA THR A 5 33.25 -9.01 49.69
C THR A 5 32.34 -7.88 49.18
N THR A 6 32.87 -6.66 49.16
CA THR A 6 32.24 -5.52 48.48
C THR A 6 32.62 -5.55 47.01
N THR A 7 31.78 -6.13 46.15
CA THR A 7 31.90 -5.99 44.69
C THR A 7 31.56 -4.54 44.30
N ARG A 8 32.58 -3.73 44.05
CA ARG A 8 32.45 -2.47 43.31
C ARG A 8 32.29 -2.81 41.83
N SER A 9 31.13 -2.54 41.25
CA SER A 9 30.98 -2.46 39.79
C SER A 9 31.60 -1.15 39.30
N GLU A 10 32.70 -1.24 38.56
CA GLU A 10 33.17 -0.09 37.76
C GLU A 10 32.18 0.13 36.61
N PRO A 11 31.82 1.39 36.28
CA PRO A 11 31.00 1.67 35.10
C PRO A 11 31.81 1.37 33.84
N ILE A 12 31.52 0.24 33.21
CA ILE A 12 32.03 -0.10 31.89
C ILE A 12 31.42 0.89 30.90
N LEU A 13 32.24 1.74 30.28
CA LEU A 13 31.85 2.58 29.15
C LEU A 13 31.58 1.66 27.95
N ALA A 14 30.32 1.23 27.79
CA ALA A 14 29.90 0.46 26.61
C ALA A 14 29.94 1.39 25.38
N ILE A 15 30.86 1.14 24.45
CA ILE A 15 31.03 1.92 23.21
C ILE A 15 30.03 1.45 22.11
N GLY A 16 29.17 0.46 22.39
CA GLY A 16 28.26 -0.14 21.41
C GLY A 16 26.80 -0.24 21.89
N PRO A 17 25.85 -0.52 20.96
CA PRO A 17 24.43 -0.70 21.27
C PRO A 17 24.18 -1.86 22.26
N ILE A 18 23.23 -1.65 23.17
CA ILE A 18 22.80 -2.59 24.23
C ILE A 18 21.49 -3.23 23.78
N VAL A 19 21.37 -4.56 23.86
CA VAL A 19 20.09 -5.25 23.58
C VAL A 19 19.45 -5.63 24.90
N LEU A 20 18.21 -5.21 25.10
CA LEU A 20 17.35 -5.69 26.17
C LEU A 20 16.42 -6.75 25.58
N VAL A 21 16.36 -7.92 26.22
CA VAL A 21 15.42 -8.98 25.88
C VAL A 21 14.36 -9.02 26.97
N GLU A 22 13.09 -9.13 26.57
CA GLU A 22 11.97 -9.24 27.52
C GLU A 22 12.17 -10.44 28.47
N ASP A 23 11.79 -10.27 29.74
CA ASP A 23 11.93 -11.24 30.84
C ASP A 23 13.36 -11.60 31.28
N GLN A 24 14.37 -10.78 30.97
CA GLN A 24 15.73 -10.94 31.51
C GLN A 24 16.20 -9.65 32.22
N PRO A 25 16.53 -9.69 33.52
CA PRO A 25 16.86 -8.50 34.30
C PRO A 25 18.27 -7.94 34.04
N GLU A 26 19.15 -8.66 33.33
CA GLU A 26 20.51 -8.21 32.99
C GLU A 26 20.78 -8.32 31.47
N PRO A 27 21.51 -7.37 30.86
CA PRO A 27 21.85 -7.43 29.44
C PRO A 27 22.84 -8.57 29.17
N GLN A 28 22.34 -9.71 28.71
CA GLN A 28 23.16 -10.90 28.43
C GLN A 28 23.81 -10.92 27.04
N LEU A 29 23.44 -9.98 26.17
CA LEU A 29 23.86 -9.96 24.77
C LEU A 29 24.62 -8.67 24.46
N TRP A 30 25.87 -8.81 24.03
CA TRP A 30 26.67 -7.68 23.52
C TRP A 30 26.56 -7.65 22.01
N VAL A 31 26.21 -6.51 21.42
CA VAL A 31 26.20 -6.37 19.95
C VAL A 31 27.61 -6.02 19.51
N THR A 32 28.32 -6.95 18.88
CA THR A 32 29.67 -6.65 18.37
C THR A 32 29.63 -5.97 17.01
N ARG A 33 28.56 -6.15 16.23
CA ARG A 33 28.38 -5.55 14.91
C ARG A 33 26.92 -5.19 14.69
N TRP A 34 26.66 -4.05 14.05
CA TRP A 34 25.34 -3.67 13.56
C TRP A 34 25.48 -3.13 12.14
N GLN A 35 24.62 -3.58 11.24
CA GLN A 35 24.60 -3.11 9.86
C GLN A 35 23.16 -2.98 9.39
N GLN A 36 22.73 -1.76 9.10
CA GLN A 36 21.46 -1.52 8.42
C GLN A 36 21.59 -1.90 6.94
N VAL A 37 20.86 -2.92 6.51
CA VAL A 37 20.84 -3.38 5.11
C VAL A 37 19.56 -2.88 4.44
N GLY A 38 19.69 -1.94 3.51
CA GLY A 38 18.58 -1.44 2.68
C GLY A 38 18.13 -0.02 3.03
N ARG A 39 17.50 0.64 2.04
CA ARG A 39 17.20 2.07 2.10
C ARG A 39 15.80 2.42 2.59
N LEU A 40 14.83 1.50 2.75
CA LEU A 40 13.55 1.88 3.36
C LEU A 40 12.59 0.80 3.94
N ASP A 41 12.66 -0.51 3.71
CA ASP A 41 11.54 -1.39 4.15
C ASP A 41 11.87 -2.66 4.96
N ARG A 42 13.12 -2.92 5.36
CA ARG A 42 13.44 -3.97 6.34
C ARG A 42 14.64 -3.56 7.19
N ARG A 43 14.49 -3.45 8.51
CA ARG A 43 15.63 -3.23 9.41
C ARG A 43 16.25 -4.57 9.79
N ARG A 44 17.10 -5.12 8.92
CA ARG A 44 17.93 -6.27 9.28
C ARG A 44 19.01 -5.80 10.26
N ALA A 45 19.10 -6.41 11.44
CA ALA A 45 20.11 -6.10 12.44
C ALA A 45 20.77 -7.41 12.90
N THR A 46 21.92 -7.74 12.33
CA THR A 46 22.74 -8.87 12.78
C THR A 46 23.21 -8.60 14.20
N ILE A 47 22.67 -9.31 15.18
CA ILE A 47 23.14 -9.26 16.58
C ILE A 47 24.12 -10.39 16.79
N ALA A 48 25.39 -10.04 16.92
CA ALA A 48 26.50 -10.95 17.14
C ALA A 48 26.70 -11.23 18.63
N VAL A 49 26.30 -12.40 19.12
CA VAL A 49 26.32 -12.71 20.56
C VAL A 49 27.67 -13.31 20.98
N ALA A 50 28.46 -12.58 21.77
CA ALA A 50 29.65 -13.16 22.41
C ALA A 50 29.25 -14.12 23.55
N ARG A 51 29.82 -15.33 23.57
CA ARG A 51 29.61 -16.31 24.65
C ARG A 51 29.92 -15.70 26.01
N THR A 52 28.92 -15.60 26.89
CA THR A 52 29.17 -15.47 28.33
C THR A 52 29.48 -16.86 28.90
N ALA A 53 30.23 -16.92 30.01
CA ALA A 53 30.66 -18.19 30.62
C ALA A 53 29.51 -19.16 30.97
N ALA A 54 28.28 -18.65 31.11
CA ALA A 54 27.07 -19.46 31.36
C ALA A 54 26.50 -20.15 30.11
N SER A 55 26.89 -19.73 28.90
CA SER A 55 26.39 -20.26 27.61
C SER A 55 27.20 -21.46 27.07
N ILE A 56 28.24 -21.89 27.79
CA ILE A 56 29.19 -22.91 27.36
C ILE A 56 28.55 -24.31 27.23
N GLU A 57 27.44 -24.58 27.92
CA GLU A 57 26.78 -25.90 27.91
C GLU A 57 25.73 -26.09 26.81
N LEU A 58 25.24 -25.01 26.19
CA LEU A 58 24.23 -25.10 25.13
C LEU A 58 24.88 -25.15 23.76
N SER A 59 24.54 -26.18 22.97
CA SER A 59 24.90 -26.21 21.55
C SER A 59 24.36 -24.96 20.83
N GLN A 60 25.08 -24.45 19.83
CA GLN A 60 24.71 -23.22 19.09
C GLN A 60 23.26 -23.25 18.58
N ARG A 61 22.77 -24.44 18.20
CA ARG A 61 21.40 -24.64 17.74
C ARG A 61 20.36 -24.51 18.85
N ALA A 62 20.64 -25.04 20.04
CA ALA A 62 19.75 -24.91 21.20
C ALA A 62 19.69 -23.45 21.70
N ALA A 63 20.81 -22.72 21.65
CA ALA A 63 20.83 -21.30 21.94
C ALA A 63 20.02 -20.50 20.90
N ALA A 64 20.21 -20.76 19.61
CA ALA A 64 19.46 -20.12 18.52
C ALA A 64 17.93 -20.31 18.68
N ASP A 65 17.49 -21.53 18.97
CA ASP A 65 16.07 -21.83 19.16
C ASP A 65 15.52 -21.21 20.46
N HIS A 66 16.33 -21.08 21.52
CA HIS A 66 15.92 -20.40 22.76
C HIS A 66 15.59 -18.91 22.56
N TRP A 67 16.33 -18.23 21.68
CA TRP A 67 16.18 -16.79 21.45
C TRP A 67 15.17 -16.43 20.35
N ARG A 68 14.84 -17.35 19.44
CA ARG A 68 13.88 -17.11 18.36
C ARG A 68 12.50 -16.74 18.91
N GLY A 69 11.90 -15.67 18.37
CA GLY A 69 10.57 -15.17 18.69
C GLY A 69 10.49 -14.23 19.92
N ARG A 70 11.58 -14.06 20.68
CA ARG A 70 11.62 -13.17 21.84
C ARG A 70 11.65 -11.70 21.42
N ALA A 71 10.93 -10.86 22.18
CA ALA A 71 10.94 -9.43 22.00
C ALA A 71 12.28 -8.83 22.44
N VAL A 72 12.82 -7.94 21.62
CA VAL A 72 14.09 -7.28 21.83
C VAL A 72 13.96 -5.78 21.61
N THR A 73 14.65 -5.01 22.45
CA THR A 73 14.83 -3.57 22.32
C THR A 73 16.32 -3.28 22.17
N ILE A 74 16.74 -2.72 21.03
CA ILE A 74 18.12 -2.28 20.82
C ILE A 74 18.23 -0.82 21.22
N LEU A 75 19.06 -0.55 22.22
CA LEU A 75 19.38 0.76 22.77
C LEU A 75 20.74 1.24 22.25
N GLN A 76 20.81 2.43 21.68
CA GLN A 76 22.09 3.05 21.30
C GLN A 76 22.56 4.00 22.41
N PRO A 77 23.81 3.85 22.91
CA PRO A 77 24.40 4.82 23.83
C PRO A 77 24.48 6.19 23.17
N LEU A 78 24.09 7.22 23.91
CA LEU A 78 24.17 8.61 23.51
C LEU A 78 24.93 9.39 24.56
N LEU A 79 26.06 9.99 24.19
CA LEU A 79 26.73 10.99 25.00
C LEU A 79 25.99 12.32 24.85
N LEU A 80 25.40 12.77 25.96
CA LEU A 80 24.71 14.05 26.04
C LEU A 80 25.73 15.17 26.22
N ALA A 81 25.41 16.37 25.71
CA ALA A 81 26.20 17.56 25.95
C ALA A 81 26.25 17.85 27.46
N GLY A 82 27.43 17.74 28.06
CA GLY A 82 27.63 17.80 29.51
C GLY A 82 28.39 16.61 30.11
N GLY A 83 28.62 15.54 29.31
CA GLY A 83 29.35 14.36 29.76
C GLY A 83 28.45 13.27 30.36
N ASP A 84 27.14 13.51 30.44
CA ASP A 84 26.16 12.51 30.86
C ASP A 84 25.95 11.47 29.75
N ALA A 85 25.94 10.18 30.13
CA ALA A 85 25.60 9.09 29.22
C ALA A 85 24.10 8.74 29.35
N GLY A 86 23.42 8.62 28.20
CA GLY A 86 22.06 8.11 28.11
C GLY A 86 21.96 7.00 27.06
N THR A 87 20.77 6.43 26.89
CA THR A 87 20.48 5.47 25.83
C THR A 87 19.19 5.86 25.10
N VAL A 88 19.10 5.52 23.81
CA VAL A 88 17.89 5.75 22.99
C VAL A 88 17.50 4.45 22.29
N PRO A 89 16.23 4.01 22.35
CA PRO A 89 15.79 2.84 21.59
C PRO A 89 15.81 3.14 20.09
N VAL A 90 16.45 2.25 19.32
CA VAL A 90 16.59 2.36 17.86
C VAL A 90 15.75 1.32 17.14
N VAL A 91 15.56 0.14 17.74
CA VAL A 91 14.76 -0.96 17.18
C VAL A 91 13.99 -1.65 18.30
N ASN A 92 12.69 -1.84 18.12
CA ASN A 92 11.86 -2.74 18.91
C ASN A 92 11.33 -3.82 17.96
N GLY A 93 11.55 -5.09 18.29
CA GLY A 93 11.19 -6.16 17.36
C GLY A 93 11.26 -7.54 17.99
N ARG A 94 11.08 -8.58 17.18
CA ARG A 94 11.29 -9.98 17.56
C ARG A 94 12.40 -10.62 16.75
N LEU A 95 13.15 -11.51 17.37
CA LEU A 95 14.21 -12.26 16.68
C LEU A 95 13.59 -13.34 15.78
N ALA A 96 13.67 -13.22 14.46
CA ALA A 96 12.90 -14.04 13.53
C ALA A 96 13.68 -15.15 12.83
N ALA A 97 14.94 -14.91 12.46
CA ALA A 97 15.78 -15.88 11.76
C ALA A 97 17.18 -15.91 12.35
N VAL A 98 17.79 -17.10 12.33
CA VAL A 98 19.19 -17.30 12.75
C VAL A 98 19.95 -17.87 11.56
N GLU A 99 20.90 -17.10 11.05
CA GLU A 99 21.93 -17.65 10.18
C GLU A 99 23.15 -17.92 11.07
N ILE A 100 23.48 -19.21 11.24
CA ILE A 100 24.75 -19.60 11.84
C ILE A 100 25.78 -19.49 10.71
N ALA A 101 26.60 -18.44 10.73
CA ALA A 101 27.67 -18.30 9.77
C ALA A 101 28.62 -19.50 9.93
N ALA A 102 28.74 -20.34 8.91
CA ALA A 102 29.57 -21.54 8.92
C ALA A 102 31.07 -21.25 8.71
N ASP A 103 31.53 -20.04 9.04
CA ASP A 103 32.96 -19.75 9.07
C ASP A 103 33.54 -20.43 10.31
N ALA A 104 34.47 -21.37 10.07
CA ALA A 104 34.95 -22.38 11.01
C ALA A 104 35.78 -21.86 12.22
N GLY A 105 35.52 -20.64 12.70
CA GLY A 105 36.20 -20.05 13.85
C GLY A 105 35.50 -18.85 14.51
N SER A 106 34.35 -18.39 14.02
CA SER A 106 33.59 -17.32 14.69
C SER A 106 32.46 -17.90 15.52
N ASP A 107 32.52 -17.74 16.84
CA ASP A 107 31.44 -18.06 17.80
C ASP A 107 30.29 -17.02 17.74
N GLU A 108 29.91 -16.59 16.54
CA GLU A 108 28.96 -15.51 16.30
C GLU A 108 27.62 -16.06 15.82
N LEU A 109 26.58 -15.90 16.64
CA LEU A 109 25.19 -16.10 16.19
C LEU A 109 24.72 -14.80 15.55
N SER A 110 24.10 -14.85 14.36
CA SER A 110 23.46 -13.69 13.73
C SER A 110 21.95 -13.85 13.76
N PHE A 111 21.25 -12.85 14.30
CA PHE A 111 19.80 -12.80 14.31
C PHE A 111 19.26 -11.74 13.35
N ASP A 112 18.08 -11.99 12.79
CA ASP A 112 17.27 -10.96 12.15
C ASP A 112 16.22 -10.43 13.14
N VAL A 113 16.19 -9.12 13.34
CA VAL A 113 15.14 -8.46 14.12
C VAL A 113 14.05 -8.01 13.17
N ILE A 114 12.86 -8.60 13.30
CA ILE A 114 11.66 -8.10 12.61
C ILE A 114 11.02 -7.07 13.53
N ASP A 115 10.90 -5.83 13.07
CA ASP A 115 10.17 -4.79 13.78
C ASP A 115 8.72 -5.27 14.00
N GLU A 116 8.24 -5.27 15.24
CA GLU A 116 6.89 -5.76 15.56
C GLU A 116 5.81 -4.99 14.80
N PHE A 117 6.11 -3.76 14.38
CA PHE A 117 5.21 -2.98 13.53
C PHE A 117 5.19 -3.46 12.08
N ASP A 118 6.32 -3.94 11.53
CA ASP A 118 6.39 -4.48 10.17
C ASP A 118 5.70 -5.86 10.09
N ALA A 119 5.85 -6.69 11.14
CA ALA A 119 5.09 -7.95 11.26
C ALA A 119 3.56 -7.72 11.30
N LEU A 120 3.13 -6.56 11.80
CA LEU A 120 1.74 -6.09 11.85
C LEU A 120 1.22 -5.55 10.50
N LEU A 121 2.11 -5.28 9.55
CA LEU A 121 1.80 -4.83 8.19
C LEU A 121 1.81 -5.99 7.18
N ASP A 122 2.60 -7.03 7.43
CA ASP A 122 2.71 -8.21 6.57
C ASP A 122 1.66 -9.31 6.85
N GLN A 123 0.81 -9.17 7.88
CA GLN A 123 -0.26 -10.13 8.13
C GLN A 123 -1.42 -9.95 7.12
N PRO A 124 -1.80 -11.00 6.36
CA PRO A 124 -3.03 -10.98 5.60
C PRO A 124 -4.21 -10.84 6.56
N VAL A 125 -5.20 -10.04 6.15
CA VAL A 125 -6.39 -9.75 6.95
C VAL A 125 -7.21 -11.02 7.16
N ASN A 126 -7.04 -11.67 8.31
CA ASN A 126 -8.02 -12.61 8.85
C ASN A 126 -8.68 -11.96 10.07
N SER A 127 -10.01 -11.87 10.04
CA SER A 127 -10.84 -11.08 10.96
C SER A 127 -10.95 -11.63 12.39
N GLU A 128 -10.09 -12.54 12.83
CA GLU A 128 -10.30 -13.30 14.08
C GLU A 128 -9.20 -13.14 15.15
N THR A 129 -8.19 -12.29 14.97
CA THR A 129 -7.09 -12.19 15.96
C THR A 129 -6.76 -10.75 16.36
N PHE A 130 -7.67 -10.11 17.11
CA PHE A 130 -7.34 -8.94 17.92
C PHE A 130 -8.08 -8.96 19.27
N ASP A 131 -7.54 -9.74 20.21
CA ASP A 131 -7.75 -9.53 21.65
C ASP A 131 -6.53 -8.72 22.14
N THR A 132 -6.43 -7.39 22.02
CA THR A 132 -7.15 -6.38 22.80
C THR A 132 -6.66 -5.02 22.25
N PRO A 133 -7.53 -4.13 21.72
CA PRO A 133 -7.11 -2.80 21.31
C PRO A 133 -6.80 -1.90 22.53
N PRO A 134 -6.00 -0.82 22.38
CA PRO A 134 -5.86 0.19 23.43
C PRO A 134 -7.26 0.71 23.81
N ALA A 135 -7.51 0.90 25.12
CA ALA A 135 -8.83 0.91 25.75
C ALA A 135 -9.93 1.79 25.11
N ASP A 136 -9.58 2.74 24.24
CA ASP A 136 -10.50 3.75 23.73
C ASP A 136 -10.45 3.95 22.20
N ALA A 137 -9.72 3.11 21.43
CA ALA A 137 -9.69 3.20 19.97
C ALA A 137 -10.37 1.98 19.34
N THR A 138 -11.37 2.21 18.49
CA THR A 138 -12.05 1.11 17.80
C THR A 138 -11.24 0.62 16.60
N ALA A 139 -11.36 -0.66 16.25
CA ALA A 139 -10.68 -1.23 15.08
C ALA A 139 -11.02 -0.47 13.78
N ASP A 140 -12.26 0.05 13.68
CA ASP A 140 -12.75 0.87 12.57
C ASP A 140 -12.01 2.22 12.44
N GLU A 141 -11.60 2.83 13.55
CA GLU A 141 -10.85 4.09 13.54
C GLU A 141 -9.42 3.91 13.01
N ILE A 142 -8.78 2.77 13.34
CA ILE A 142 -7.44 2.42 12.84
C ILE A 142 -7.49 2.10 11.34
N LEU A 143 -8.54 1.40 10.91
CA LEU A 143 -8.84 1.14 9.49
C LEU A 143 -9.07 2.42 8.69
N ALA A 144 -9.78 3.41 9.25
CA ALA A 144 -10.04 4.69 8.58
C ALA A 144 -8.77 5.55 8.39
N ILE A 145 -7.83 5.51 9.35
CA ILE A 145 -6.51 6.16 9.21
C ILE A 145 -5.68 5.45 8.13
N ARG A 146 -5.67 4.11 8.12
CA ARG A 146 -4.94 3.30 7.12
C ARG A 146 -5.48 3.47 5.70
N ALA A 147 -6.80 3.62 5.56
CA ALA A 147 -7.45 3.81 4.26
C ALA A 147 -7.34 5.24 3.70
N GLY A 148 -6.63 6.16 4.39
CA GLY A 148 -6.53 7.56 3.98
C GLY A 148 -7.87 8.31 4.05
N GLN A 149 -8.83 7.80 4.81
CA GLN A 149 -10.18 8.38 4.92
C GLN A 149 -10.21 9.59 5.87
N TRP A 150 -9.17 9.79 6.67
CA TRP A 150 -9.00 10.96 7.52
C TRP A 150 -8.13 12.01 6.83
N SER A 151 -8.57 13.26 6.86
CA SER A 151 -7.74 14.40 6.47
C SER A 151 -6.54 14.54 7.43
N LEU A 152 -5.42 15.10 6.94
CA LEU A 152 -4.24 15.40 7.76
C LEU A 152 -4.59 16.19 9.03
N SER A 153 -5.57 17.10 8.95
CA SER A 153 -6.07 17.86 10.10
C SER A 153 -6.84 17.01 11.10
N GLN A 154 -7.59 15.99 10.67
CA GLN A 154 -8.26 15.03 11.56
C GLN A 154 -7.23 14.11 12.23
N SER A 155 -6.25 13.61 11.48
CA SER A 155 -5.16 12.81 12.03
C SER A 155 -4.33 13.59 13.05
N ILE A 156 -3.94 14.83 12.74
CA ILE A 156 -3.19 15.70 13.67
C ILE A 156 -4.05 16.06 14.90
N ARG A 157 -5.33 16.38 14.72
CA ARG A 157 -6.24 16.71 15.83
C ARG A 157 -6.43 15.51 16.75
N ARG A 158 -6.66 14.31 16.21
CA ARG A 158 -6.84 13.09 17.00
C ARG A 158 -5.55 12.67 17.70
N ILE A 159 -4.39 12.80 17.03
CA ILE A 159 -3.08 12.61 17.68
C ILE A 159 -2.96 13.55 18.89
N ASN A 160 -3.31 14.84 18.73
CA ASN A 160 -3.30 15.81 19.83
C ASN A 160 -4.32 15.49 20.93
N GLU A 161 -5.51 14.98 20.58
CA GLU A 161 -6.53 14.55 21.55
C GLU A 161 -6.09 13.31 22.32
N LEU A 162 -5.45 12.32 21.68
CA LEU A 162 -4.93 11.12 22.32
C LEU A 162 -3.72 11.41 23.21
N THR A 163 -2.87 12.39 22.87
CA THR A 163 -1.85 12.91 23.79
C THR A 163 -2.47 13.71 24.94
N ALA A 164 -3.53 14.49 24.70
CA ALA A 164 -4.20 15.27 25.74
C ALA A 164 -5.02 14.41 26.74
N LEU A 165 -5.73 13.39 26.24
CA LEU A 165 -6.51 12.45 27.05
C LEU A 165 -5.62 11.66 28.02
N ASN A 166 -4.47 11.16 27.55
CA ASN A 166 -3.50 10.47 28.40
C ASN A 166 -2.87 11.36 29.50
N LEU A 167 -2.72 12.66 29.23
CA LEU A 167 -2.24 13.64 30.21
C LEU A 167 -3.28 13.94 31.29
N SER A 168 -4.57 13.81 30.99
CA SER A 168 -5.67 14.07 31.92
C SER A 168 -6.08 12.85 32.76
N ALA A 169 -6.01 11.63 32.21
CA ALA A 169 -6.47 10.41 32.88
C ALA A 169 -5.55 9.94 34.03
N SER A 170 -4.29 10.41 34.06
CA SER A 170 -3.28 9.98 35.02
C SER A 170 -3.12 10.89 36.25
N LEU A 171 -4.00 11.88 36.46
CA LEU A 171 -3.82 12.93 37.49
C LEU A 171 -4.90 13.06 38.58
N LEU A 172 -5.85 12.12 38.73
CA LEU A 172 -6.84 12.21 39.81
C LEU A 172 -7.08 10.87 40.53
N ALA A 173 -6.15 10.51 41.42
CA ALA A 173 -6.44 9.77 42.64
C ALA A 173 -5.66 10.40 43.81
N PRO A 174 -6.33 10.85 44.89
CA PRO A 174 -5.65 11.56 45.97
C PRO A 174 -5.09 10.61 47.03
N ALA A 175 -3.98 11.02 47.62
CA ALA A 175 -3.34 10.47 48.82
C ALA A 175 -2.28 9.37 48.62
N ALA A 176 -1.14 9.73 48.02
CA ALA A 176 0.16 9.42 48.62
C ALA A 176 1.30 10.22 47.94
N ALA A 177 1.98 11.02 48.77
CA ALA A 177 3.39 11.39 48.67
C ALA A 177 3.89 12.17 47.42
N ARG A 178 4.11 13.46 47.68
CA ARG A 178 5.18 14.30 47.14
C ARG A 178 6.46 13.51 46.80
N ARG A 179 6.61 13.12 45.54
CA ARG A 179 7.90 13.01 44.85
C ARG A 179 7.69 13.58 43.47
N THR A 180 8.48 14.59 43.13
CA THR A 180 8.59 15.16 41.79
C THR A 180 9.09 14.06 40.85
N VAL A 181 8.17 13.24 40.33
CA VAL A 181 8.47 12.36 39.20
C VAL A 181 8.63 13.29 38.02
N SER A 182 9.88 13.42 37.58
CA SER A 182 10.27 14.20 36.43
C SER A 182 9.38 13.85 35.23
N GLN A 183 8.83 14.87 34.57
CA GLN A 183 8.09 14.83 33.30
C GLN A 183 8.96 14.34 32.11
N ARG A 184 9.79 13.32 32.30
CA ARG A 184 10.81 12.84 31.36
C ARG A 184 10.47 11.54 30.63
N MET A 185 9.29 10.95 30.84
CA MET A 185 8.97 9.61 30.27
C MET A 185 8.07 9.60 29.02
N PHE A 186 7.80 10.74 28.38
CA PHE A 186 7.25 10.74 27.01
C PHE A 186 8.31 11.28 26.05
N ASN A 187 9.15 10.36 25.56
CA ASN A 187 10.21 10.65 24.61
C ASN A 187 9.63 11.17 23.29
N GLY A 188 10.11 12.33 22.83
CA GLY A 188 9.74 12.94 21.54
C GLY A 188 10.04 12.06 20.31
N ALA A 189 10.66 10.89 20.48
CA ALA A 189 10.91 9.91 19.44
C ALA A 189 9.63 9.23 18.93
N SER A 190 8.69 8.84 19.80
CA SER A 190 7.45 8.16 19.37
C SER A 190 6.52 9.11 18.62
N ILE A 191 6.40 10.35 19.10
CA ILE A 191 5.66 11.42 18.42
C ILE A 191 6.31 11.77 17.08
N ARG A 192 7.64 11.80 17.02
CA ARG A 192 8.39 12.02 15.78
C ARG A 192 8.13 10.91 14.76
N LEU A 193 8.15 9.64 15.18
CA LEU A 193 7.94 8.50 14.29
C LEU A 193 6.52 8.47 13.72
N VAL A 194 5.52 8.80 14.55
CA VAL A 194 4.12 8.97 14.11
C VAL A 194 3.99 10.14 13.14
N LEU A 195 4.61 11.28 13.42
CA LEU A 195 4.61 12.43 12.51
C LEU A 195 5.34 12.15 11.19
N GLU A 196 6.51 11.52 11.23
CA GLU A 196 7.27 11.15 10.03
C GLU A 196 6.48 10.18 9.16
N ARG A 197 5.77 9.20 9.74
CA ARG A 197 4.91 8.27 8.99
C ARG A 197 3.63 8.91 8.45
N VAL A 198 2.97 9.77 9.24
CA VAL A 198 1.81 10.54 8.77
C VAL A 198 2.21 11.47 7.61
N LEU A 199 3.36 12.15 7.73
CA LEU A 199 3.88 13.00 6.67
C LEU A 199 4.27 12.16 5.44
N THR A 200 4.96 11.03 5.61
CA THR A 200 5.35 10.15 4.50
C THR A 200 4.15 9.55 3.77
N ALA A 201 3.09 9.15 4.48
CA ALA A 201 1.83 8.70 3.87
C ALA A 201 1.11 9.79 3.06
N HIS A 202 1.58 11.03 3.15
CA HIS A 202 1.09 12.18 2.41
C HIS A 202 2.17 12.80 1.50
N ASP A 203 3.22 12.05 1.13
CA ASP A 203 4.34 12.50 0.28
C ASP A 203 5.12 13.71 0.84
N LEU A 204 5.22 13.79 2.18
CA LEU A 204 5.89 14.86 2.90
C LEU A 204 7.05 14.33 3.77
N TYR A 205 8.20 15.02 3.77
CA TYR A 205 9.39 14.65 4.54
C TYR A 205 9.78 15.70 5.58
N LEU A 206 10.16 15.25 6.78
CA LEU A 206 10.61 16.10 7.89
C LEU A 206 12.13 16.34 7.82
N GLN A 207 12.59 17.60 7.70
CA GLN A 207 14.00 17.88 7.41
C GLN A 207 14.87 18.29 8.62
N ARG A 208 14.30 18.78 9.74
CA ARG A 208 15.08 19.24 10.91
C ARG A 208 14.40 18.97 12.25
N ALA A 209 15.18 18.54 13.25
CA ALA A 209 14.70 18.18 14.58
C ALA A 209 14.88 19.32 15.62
N LEU A 210 13.97 19.32 16.60
CA LEU A 210 13.81 20.26 17.70
C LEU A 210 15.11 20.54 18.47
N ARG A 211 15.35 21.82 18.81
CA ARG A 211 16.29 22.21 19.87
C ARG A 211 15.51 22.68 21.10
N TRP A 212 15.78 22.04 22.24
CA TRP A 212 15.13 22.32 23.52
C TRP A 212 16.16 23.02 24.42
N ASP A 213 15.89 24.25 24.86
CA ASP A 213 16.83 25.04 25.67
C ASP A 213 16.44 25.12 27.17
N GLY A 214 15.60 24.19 27.63
CA GLY A 214 15.14 24.14 29.01
C GLY A 214 14.06 25.17 29.37
N ARG A 215 13.61 26.02 28.43
CA ARG A 215 12.47 26.96 28.64
C ARG A 215 11.31 26.77 27.67
N GLY A 216 11.50 26.00 26.60
CA GLY A 216 10.45 25.66 25.65
C GLY A 216 11.02 25.22 24.31
N VAL A 217 10.15 24.89 23.36
CA VAL A 217 10.50 24.62 21.96
C VAL A 217 10.55 25.95 21.22
N ARG A 218 11.69 26.30 20.60
CA ARG A 218 11.90 27.61 19.95
C ARG A 218 12.00 27.60 18.42
N GLU A 219 12.04 26.43 17.74
CA GLU A 219 12.18 26.39 16.28
C GLU A 219 10.96 25.76 15.57
N SER A 220 10.49 26.43 14.51
CA SER A 220 9.39 25.98 13.66
C SER A 220 9.81 24.88 12.68
N ARG A 221 8.88 23.98 12.34
CA ARG A 221 9.12 22.80 11.49
C ARG A 221 9.16 23.17 10.00
N HIS A 222 10.12 22.61 9.26
CA HIS A 222 10.11 22.57 7.80
C HIS A 222 9.80 21.15 7.33
N VAL A 223 8.74 21.03 6.53
CA VAL A 223 8.34 19.80 5.86
C VAL A 223 8.55 20.00 4.36
N ARG A 224 8.97 19.00 3.58
CA ARG A 224 9.12 19.12 2.12
C ARG A 224 8.20 18.16 1.39
N ALA A 225 7.57 18.60 0.30
CA ALA A 225 6.91 17.69 -0.61
C ALA A 225 7.94 16.87 -1.41
N ALA A 226 7.69 15.58 -1.56
CA ALA A 226 8.58 14.60 -2.21
C ALA A 226 9.02 14.99 -3.63
N HIS A 227 8.19 15.77 -4.32
CA HIS A 227 8.39 16.07 -5.74
C HIS A 227 8.79 17.50 -6.07
N ASP A 228 8.82 18.42 -5.09
CA ASP A 228 9.03 19.85 -5.43
C ASP A 228 10.06 20.58 -4.56
N MET A 229 10.74 19.93 -3.62
CA MET A 229 11.77 20.51 -2.72
C MET A 229 11.35 21.77 -1.93
N ARG A 230 10.10 22.24 -2.10
CA ARG A 230 9.56 23.45 -1.47
C ARG A 230 9.27 23.18 0.00
N PRO A 231 9.81 24.01 0.92
CA PRO A 231 9.50 23.90 2.33
C PRO A 231 8.04 24.33 2.59
N VAL A 232 7.26 23.43 3.17
CA VAL A 232 5.96 23.63 3.79
C VAL A 232 6.18 23.87 5.28
N GLN A 233 5.83 25.06 5.78
CA GLN A 233 5.94 25.38 7.20
C GLN A 233 4.65 24.97 7.92
N LEU A 234 4.78 24.09 8.92
CA LEU A 234 3.66 23.77 9.80
C LEU A 234 3.57 24.83 10.90
N GLY A 235 2.48 25.58 10.92
CA GLY A 235 2.24 26.65 11.88
C GLY A 235 2.18 26.13 13.31
N LEU A 236 3.30 26.18 14.01
CA LEU A 236 3.41 26.10 15.45
C LEU A 236 4.04 27.43 15.88
N GLY A 237 3.32 28.24 16.66
CA GLY A 237 3.84 29.51 17.20
C GLY A 237 5.19 29.29 17.93
N ASP A 238 6.13 30.22 17.90
CA ASP A 238 5.91 31.54 18.48
C ASP A 238 6.84 32.67 18.03
N LEU A 239 6.41 33.86 18.46
CA LEU A 239 6.97 35.22 18.51
C LEU A 239 8.50 35.42 18.49
N ALA A 240 8.96 36.24 17.53
CA ALA A 240 9.68 37.52 17.71
C ALA A 240 10.84 37.69 16.70
N ASP A 241 10.68 38.56 15.70
CA ASP A 241 11.45 39.80 15.57
C ASP A 241 11.12 40.52 14.25
N ALA A 242 11.34 41.84 14.28
CA ALA A 242 10.84 42.84 13.35
C ALA A 242 11.23 42.58 11.89
N ASN A 243 10.26 42.12 11.10
CA ASN A 243 10.06 42.45 9.69
C ASN A 243 8.67 41.96 9.28
N SER A 244 7.88 42.88 8.71
CA SER A 244 6.51 42.72 8.21
C SER A 244 5.90 41.33 8.40
N THR A 245 5.16 41.15 9.49
CA THR A 245 4.59 39.83 9.80
C THR A 245 3.29 39.61 9.03
N ILE A 246 3.05 38.48 8.37
CA ILE A 246 1.71 38.19 7.83
C ILE A 246 0.78 37.82 8.99
N ASN A 247 -0.24 38.64 9.24
CA ASN A 247 -1.23 38.40 10.30
C ASN A 247 -2.34 37.44 9.86
N ALA A 248 -2.67 37.41 8.58
CA ALA A 248 -3.60 36.44 8.02
C ALA A 248 -3.34 36.24 6.53
N VAL A 249 -3.10 35.00 6.11
CA VAL A 249 -3.22 34.62 4.69
C VAL A 249 -4.67 34.28 4.45
N GLN A 250 -5.45 35.23 3.93
CA GLN A 250 -6.81 34.93 3.49
C GLN A 250 -6.77 34.63 2.01
N SER A 251 -6.28 33.43 1.69
CA SER A 251 -6.30 32.92 0.31
C SER A 251 -7.74 32.84 -0.18
N MET A 252 -8.22 33.93 -0.80
CA MET A 252 -9.31 33.90 -1.76
C MET A 252 -8.81 33.47 -3.14
N LEU A 253 -7.71 32.67 -3.18
CA LEU A 253 -7.48 31.85 -4.35
C LEU A 253 -8.79 31.08 -4.49
N ARG A 254 -9.58 31.47 -5.49
CA ARG A 254 -10.17 30.47 -6.36
C ARG A 254 -8.97 29.75 -6.98
N ALA A 255 -8.26 28.97 -6.16
CA ALA A 255 -7.46 27.87 -6.65
C ALA A 255 -8.48 27.16 -7.51
N GLY A 256 -8.23 27.15 -8.83
CA GLY A 256 -9.19 26.61 -9.77
C GLY A 256 -9.70 25.31 -9.18
N ARG A 257 -11.04 25.17 -9.10
CA ARG A 257 -11.67 24.12 -8.30
C ARG A 257 -10.85 22.84 -8.50
N PRO A 258 -10.36 22.19 -7.43
CA PRO A 258 -9.50 21.02 -7.58
C PRO A 258 -10.10 20.09 -8.62
N ALA A 259 -9.27 19.51 -9.47
CA ALA A 259 -9.75 18.65 -10.53
C ALA A 259 -9.41 17.21 -10.20
N LYS A 260 -10.41 16.33 -10.27
CA LYS A 260 -10.22 14.88 -10.26
C LYS A 260 -10.26 14.41 -11.71
N LEU A 261 -9.13 13.97 -12.24
CA LEU A 261 -9.03 13.38 -13.56
C LEU A 261 -9.15 11.87 -13.42
N ILE A 262 -10.05 11.25 -14.19
CA ILE A 262 -10.27 9.80 -14.21
C ILE A 262 -10.09 9.33 -15.65
N ALA A 263 -9.12 8.46 -15.88
CA ALA A 263 -8.93 7.73 -17.12
C ALA A 263 -9.61 6.36 -17.01
N GLU A 264 -10.45 6.01 -17.98
CA GLU A 264 -11.13 4.72 -18.08
C GLU A 264 -10.78 4.09 -19.43
N ALA A 265 -9.97 3.03 -19.39
CA ALA A 265 -9.68 2.17 -20.54
C ALA A 265 -10.45 0.85 -20.45
N ASP A 266 -10.36 0.04 -21.49
CA ASP A 266 -10.91 -1.31 -21.49
C ASP A 266 -10.43 -2.13 -20.28
N GLY A 267 -11.26 -3.04 -19.78
CA GLY A 267 -10.92 -3.87 -18.63
C GLY A 267 -9.72 -4.78 -18.87
N GLN A 268 -9.08 -5.17 -17.77
CA GLN A 268 -7.91 -6.07 -17.77
C GLN A 268 -8.23 -7.40 -18.44
N VAL A 269 -7.28 -7.93 -19.20
CA VAL A 269 -7.36 -9.25 -19.82
C VAL A 269 -6.44 -10.21 -19.07
N VAL A 270 -6.95 -11.37 -18.69
CA VAL A 270 -6.19 -12.40 -17.97
C VAL A 270 -6.31 -13.71 -18.73
N GLU A 271 -5.18 -14.26 -19.17
CA GLU A 271 -5.14 -15.67 -19.60
C GLU A 271 -4.97 -16.58 -18.38
N SER A 272 -5.77 -17.64 -18.31
CA SER A 272 -5.64 -18.70 -17.31
C SER A 272 -6.10 -20.03 -17.89
N THR A 273 -5.87 -21.12 -17.14
CA THR A 273 -6.55 -22.41 -17.38
C THR A 273 -7.73 -22.52 -16.43
N PHE A 274 -8.92 -22.65 -16.98
CA PHE A 274 -10.18 -22.72 -16.26
C PHE A 274 -10.71 -24.15 -16.29
N THR A 275 -10.92 -24.77 -15.13
CA THR A 275 -11.66 -26.03 -15.03
C THR A 275 -13.15 -25.73 -15.13
N LEU A 276 -13.84 -26.43 -16.03
CA LEU A 276 -15.26 -26.21 -16.30
C LEU A 276 -16.14 -27.25 -15.61
N VAL A 277 -17.40 -26.89 -15.39
CA VAL A 277 -18.46 -27.76 -14.89
C VAL A 277 -19.47 -28.09 -16.00
N GLY A 278 -20.22 -29.18 -15.83
CA GLY A 278 -21.22 -29.58 -16.82
C GLY A 278 -22.43 -28.64 -16.84
N GLY A 279 -22.75 -28.05 -17.98
CA GLY A 279 -23.84 -27.09 -18.15
C GLY A 279 -25.22 -27.71 -18.42
N TRP A 280 -25.49 -28.92 -17.91
CA TRP A 280 -26.73 -29.68 -18.16
C TRP A 280 -27.32 -30.27 -16.88
N ASP A 281 -28.59 -30.69 -16.93
CA ASP A 281 -29.29 -31.37 -15.85
C ASP A 281 -28.71 -32.79 -15.61
N PRO A 282 -28.12 -33.07 -14.43
CA PRO A 282 -27.57 -34.40 -14.12
C PRO A 282 -28.58 -35.55 -14.25
N ALA A 283 -29.89 -35.31 -14.14
CA ALA A 283 -30.91 -36.35 -14.28
C ALA A 283 -30.90 -37.00 -15.68
N LEU A 284 -30.42 -36.27 -16.70
CA LEU A 284 -30.31 -36.74 -18.08
C LEU A 284 -29.08 -37.63 -18.32
N GLU A 285 -28.19 -37.83 -17.34
CA GLU A 285 -26.97 -38.66 -17.46
C GLU A 285 -27.26 -40.18 -17.40
N SER A 286 -28.52 -40.57 -17.15
CA SER A 286 -28.93 -41.98 -16.94
C SER A 286 -29.30 -42.75 -18.22
N LEU A 287 -29.34 -42.09 -19.38
CA LEU A 287 -29.75 -42.71 -20.65
C LEU A 287 -28.66 -43.62 -21.22
N PRO A 288 -28.98 -44.59 -22.11
CA PRO A 288 -27.99 -45.41 -22.80
C PRO A 288 -26.98 -44.55 -23.59
N ASP A 289 -25.73 -45.01 -23.73
CA ASP A 289 -24.67 -44.24 -24.42
C ASP A 289 -25.04 -43.85 -25.87
N SER A 290 -25.85 -44.69 -26.54
CA SER A 290 -26.36 -44.43 -27.89
C SER A 290 -27.29 -43.22 -27.98
N GLU A 291 -27.86 -42.74 -26.88
CA GLU A 291 -28.69 -41.54 -26.89
C GLU A 291 -27.85 -40.24 -26.93
N TYR A 292 -26.56 -40.27 -26.62
CA TYR A 292 -25.73 -39.05 -26.61
C TYR A 292 -24.98 -38.79 -27.94
N ALA A 293 -25.16 -39.64 -28.94
CA ALA A 293 -24.64 -39.44 -30.29
C ALA A 293 -25.75 -38.97 -31.23
N ARG A 294 -25.46 -37.92 -32.01
CA ARG A 294 -26.45 -37.25 -32.88
C ARG A 294 -27.00 -38.20 -33.94
N SER A 295 -26.18 -39.09 -34.46
CA SER A 295 -26.56 -40.10 -35.46
C SER A 295 -27.39 -41.28 -34.94
N THR A 296 -27.39 -41.56 -33.63
CA THR A 296 -28.05 -42.74 -33.06
C THR A 296 -29.19 -42.42 -32.10
N SER A 297 -29.26 -41.20 -31.59
CA SER A 297 -30.35 -40.80 -30.69
C SER A 297 -31.68 -40.63 -31.42
N THR A 298 -32.76 -40.95 -30.73
CA THR A 298 -34.12 -40.71 -31.23
C THR A 298 -34.63 -39.29 -30.92
N ASP A 299 -34.03 -38.61 -29.94
CA ASP A 299 -34.36 -37.25 -29.51
C ASP A 299 -33.10 -36.52 -29.03
N PHE A 300 -32.15 -36.33 -29.96
CA PHE A 300 -30.85 -35.73 -29.63
C PHE A 300 -31.00 -34.34 -29.04
N ASP A 301 -31.97 -33.55 -29.48
CA ASP A 301 -32.15 -32.16 -29.04
C ASP A 301 -32.40 -32.05 -27.53
N ALA A 302 -33.11 -33.02 -26.93
CA ALA A 302 -33.35 -33.06 -25.49
C ALA A 302 -32.10 -33.37 -24.66
N VAL A 303 -31.11 -34.05 -25.25
CA VAL A 303 -29.90 -34.53 -24.57
C VAL A 303 -28.62 -33.90 -25.13
N ALA A 304 -28.75 -32.99 -26.10
CA ALA A 304 -27.65 -32.36 -26.82
C ALA A 304 -26.64 -31.65 -25.89
N PRO A 305 -27.03 -31.06 -24.74
CA PRO A 305 -26.06 -30.48 -23.81
C PRO A 305 -25.31 -31.51 -22.96
N VAL A 306 -25.83 -32.73 -22.78
CA VAL A 306 -25.33 -33.72 -21.82
C VAL A 306 -23.95 -34.21 -22.25
N PHE A 307 -22.95 -34.04 -21.38
CA PHE A 307 -21.52 -34.26 -21.64
C PHE A 307 -20.87 -33.36 -22.70
N ARG A 308 -21.62 -32.41 -23.29
CA ARG A 308 -21.16 -31.56 -24.41
C ARG A 308 -21.03 -30.10 -24.04
N LEU A 309 -21.94 -29.58 -23.23
CA LEU A 309 -21.92 -28.19 -22.77
C LEU A 309 -21.11 -28.08 -21.46
N TRP A 310 -19.97 -27.40 -21.51
CA TRP A 310 -19.12 -27.17 -20.34
C TRP A 310 -18.98 -25.67 -20.08
N THR A 311 -19.22 -25.23 -18.85
CA THR A 311 -19.32 -23.82 -18.46
C THR A 311 -18.41 -23.48 -17.30
N LEU A 312 -17.96 -22.24 -17.23
CA LEU A 312 -17.25 -21.70 -16.08
C LEU A 312 -18.19 -21.43 -14.88
N ASN A 313 -19.49 -21.25 -15.13
CA ASN A 313 -20.49 -20.82 -14.15
C ASN A 313 -20.15 -19.44 -13.53
N GLU A 314 -19.69 -18.48 -14.33
CA GLU A 314 -19.24 -17.15 -13.87
C GLU A 314 -20.36 -16.25 -13.34
N ASP A 315 -21.59 -16.45 -13.81
CA ASP A 315 -22.79 -15.70 -13.43
C ASP A 315 -23.66 -16.46 -12.43
N GLY A 316 -23.28 -17.70 -12.10
CA GLY A 316 -24.03 -18.57 -11.21
C GLY A 316 -25.26 -19.23 -11.84
N ALA A 317 -25.49 -19.11 -13.15
CA ALA A 317 -26.70 -19.64 -13.80
C ALA A 317 -26.88 -21.16 -13.70
N TRP A 318 -25.83 -21.92 -13.34
CA TRP A 318 -25.88 -23.36 -13.12
C TRP A 318 -25.75 -23.76 -11.65
N SER A 319 -25.84 -22.79 -10.73
CA SER A 319 -25.68 -23.06 -9.29
C SER A 319 -26.91 -23.72 -8.68
N ASP A 320 -28.10 -23.33 -9.15
CA ASP A 320 -29.39 -23.78 -8.62
C ASP A 320 -29.90 -25.06 -9.33
N PRO A 321 -30.90 -25.76 -8.74
CA PRO A 321 -31.60 -26.83 -9.42
C PRO A 321 -32.22 -26.39 -10.76
N PRO A 322 -32.22 -27.25 -11.79
CA PRO A 322 -31.83 -28.66 -11.74
C PRO A 322 -30.33 -28.92 -11.86
N PHE A 323 -29.52 -27.92 -12.20
CA PHE A 323 -28.10 -28.10 -12.54
C PHE A 323 -27.22 -28.41 -11.32
N SER A 324 -27.39 -27.64 -10.24
CA SER A 324 -26.68 -27.84 -8.96
C SER A 324 -25.15 -27.97 -9.08
N ARG A 325 -24.50 -27.15 -9.92
CA ARG A 325 -23.07 -27.26 -10.28
C ARG A 325 -22.11 -26.49 -9.36
N GLY A 326 -22.56 -26.14 -8.16
CA GLY A 326 -21.79 -25.38 -7.18
C GLY A 326 -21.91 -23.87 -7.37
N PRO A 327 -21.21 -23.08 -6.54
CA PRO A 327 -21.31 -21.62 -6.58
C PRO A 327 -20.75 -21.03 -7.88
N ALA A 328 -21.07 -19.76 -8.12
CA ALA A 328 -20.49 -19.00 -9.21
C ALA A 328 -18.95 -18.94 -9.10
N PHE A 329 -18.26 -18.91 -10.24
CA PHE A 329 -16.80 -18.77 -10.27
C PHE A 329 -16.37 -17.41 -9.71
N ASP A 330 -15.35 -17.40 -8.85
CA ASP A 330 -14.83 -16.18 -8.24
C ASP A 330 -13.97 -15.36 -9.22
N LEU A 331 -14.61 -14.38 -9.86
CA LEU A 331 -13.96 -13.43 -10.76
C LEU A 331 -13.04 -12.43 -10.03
N THR A 332 -13.23 -12.19 -8.74
CA THR A 332 -12.45 -11.21 -7.98
C THR A 332 -11.00 -11.69 -7.84
N ALA A 333 -10.81 -12.97 -7.49
CA ALA A 333 -9.49 -13.59 -7.42
C ALA A 333 -8.77 -13.62 -8.78
N LEU A 334 -9.51 -13.66 -9.90
CA LEU A 334 -8.94 -13.72 -11.24
C LEU A 334 -8.32 -12.39 -11.69
N PHE A 335 -8.93 -11.25 -11.40
CA PHE A 335 -8.47 -9.96 -11.94
C PHE A 335 -7.44 -9.24 -11.05
N ASP A 336 -7.34 -9.59 -9.76
CA ASP A 336 -6.31 -9.06 -8.83
C ASP A 336 -6.21 -7.52 -8.85
N ASP A 337 -7.36 -6.84 -8.97
CA ASP A 337 -7.45 -5.38 -8.98
C ASP A 337 -7.95 -4.80 -7.64
N GLY A 338 -8.11 -5.67 -6.63
CA GLY A 338 -8.62 -5.34 -5.30
C GLY A 338 -10.09 -4.92 -5.27
N ARG A 339 -10.81 -4.99 -6.40
CA ARG A 339 -12.23 -4.64 -6.50
C ARG A 339 -13.04 -5.93 -6.63
N ALA A 340 -14.14 -6.00 -5.88
CA ALA A 340 -15.10 -7.07 -6.07
C ALA A 340 -15.67 -7.00 -7.49
N VAL A 341 -15.68 -8.14 -8.18
CA VAL A 341 -16.29 -8.29 -9.50
C VAL A 341 -17.58 -9.08 -9.32
N ASP A 342 -18.71 -8.45 -9.64
CA ASP A 342 -20.01 -9.10 -9.57
C ASP A 342 -20.08 -10.27 -10.56
N ALA A 343 -20.72 -11.36 -10.13
CA ALA A 343 -21.03 -12.51 -10.97
C ALA A 343 -21.87 -12.06 -12.18
N GLN A 344 -21.32 -12.25 -13.38
CA GLN A 344 -21.96 -11.84 -14.63
C GLN A 344 -21.36 -12.61 -15.81
N PRO A 345 -22.11 -12.77 -16.92
CA PRO A 345 -21.63 -13.50 -18.08
C PRO A 345 -20.36 -12.86 -18.67
N LEU A 346 -19.35 -13.69 -18.94
CA LEU A 346 -18.12 -13.33 -19.64
C LEU A 346 -17.98 -14.21 -20.87
N VAL A 347 -17.01 -13.96 -21.75
CA VAL A 347 -16.81 -14.79 -22.95
C VAL A 347 -15.35 -15.17 -23.05
N PHE A 348 -15.08 -16.44 -23.36
CA PHE A 348 -13.71 -16.89 -23.63
C PHE A 348 -13.17 -16.23 -24.89
N ARG A 349 -11.95 -15.72 -24.79
CA ARG A 349 -11.21 -15.14 -25.90
C ARG A 349 -9.92 -15.93 -26.11
N ASP A 350 -9.30 -15.71 -27.26
CA ASP A 350 -8.00 -16.30 -27.58
C ASP A 350 -6.99 -16.09 -26.45
N ALA A 351 -6.17 -17.11 -26.19
CA ALA A 351 -5.09 -17.02 -25.24
C ALA A 351 -4.08 -15.93 -25.66
N LEU A 352 -3.46 -15.29 -24.68
CA LEU A 352 -2.36 -14.32 -24.88
C LEU A 352 -1.07 -15.01 -25.34
N THR A 353 -0.90 -16.28 -24.97
CA THR A 353 0.22 -17.13 -25.39
C THR A 353 0.23 -17.29 -26.90
N GLN A 354 1.41 -17.23 -27.49
CA GLN A 354 1.61 -17.26 -28.93
C GLN A 354 2.34 -18.53 -29.39
N THR A 355 2.04 -19.02 -30.59
CA THR A 355 2.81 -20.10 -31.27
C THR A 355 4.04 -19.54 -31.95
N ASP A 356 3.86 -18.38 -32.59
CA ASP A 356 4.86 -17.58 -33.29
C ASP A 356 4.60 -16.11 -32.94
N PRO A 357 5.59 -15.21 -33.07
CA PRO A 357 5.40 -13.80 -32.76
C PRO A 357 4.15 -13.21 -33.45
N GLY A 358 3.18 -12.79 -32.64
CA GLY A 358 1.91 -12.22 -33.08
C GLY A 358 0.81 -13.22 -33.44
N VAL A 359 1.03 -14.54 -33.33
CA VAL A 359 0.03 -15.58 -33.61
C VAL A 359 -0.38 -16.27 -32.32
N SER A 360 -1.58 -15.97 -31.83
CA SER A 360 -2.15 -16.63 -30.63
C SER A 360 -2.28 -18.14 -30.82
N VAL A 361 -2.10 -18.91 -29.74
CA VAL A 361 -2.43 -20.34 -29.69
C VAL A 361 -3.94 -20.62 -29.79
N GLY A 362 -4.77 -19.57 -29.81
CA GLY A 362 -6.22 -19.63 -29.82
C GLY A 362 -6.79 -20.08 -28.47
N ILE A 363 -8.04 -20.54 -28.49
CA ILE A 363 -8.68 -21.20 -27.34
C ILE A 363 -8.29 -22.68 -27.34
N VAL A 364 -7.76 -23.17 -26.23
CA VAL A 364 -7.28 -24.55 -26.11
C VAL A 364 -8.16 -25.32 -25.13
N VAL A 365 -8.85 -26.34 -25.63
CA VAL A 365 -9.69 -27.24 -24.81
C VAL A 365 -8.95 -28.55 -24.57
N ASP A 366 -8.72 -28.86 -23.30
CA ASP A 366 -8.20 -30.16 -22.88
C ASP A 366 -9.30 -30.95 -22.15
N ILE A 367 -9.32 -32.25 -22.36
CA ILE A 367 -10.21 -33.19 -21.68
C ILE A 367 -9.41 -34.21 -20.86
N SER A 368 -10.06 -34.72 -19.82
CA SER A 368 -9.58 -35.82 -18.97
C SER A 368 -10.71 -36.83 -18.76
N THR A 369 -10.37 -38.11 -18.75
CA THR A 369 -11.27 -39.23 -18.45
C THR A 369 -10.90 -39.94 -17.13
N ASP A 370 -9.95 -39.37 -16.37
CA ASP A 370 -9.35 -39.94 -15.16
C ASP A 370 -9.32 -38.92 -14.00
N SER A 371 -10.40 -38.15 -13.87
CA SER A 371 -10.62 -37.15 -12.82
C SER A 371 -9.55 -36.04 -12.79
N GLY A 372 -8.95 -35.73 -13.93
CA GLY A 372 -7.94 -34.68 -14.08
C GLY A 372 -6.50 -35.14 -13.85
N SER A 373 -6.25 -36.45 -13.73
CA SER A 373 -4.90 -36.99 -13.54
C SER A 373 -4.05 -36.86 -14.80
N SER A 374 -4.65 -37.05 -15.98
CA SER A 374 -4.05 -36.81 -17.28
C SER A 374 -4.96 -35.93 -18.14
N TRP A 375 -4.32 -35.12 -18.99
CA TRP A 375 -5.00 -34.16 -19.87
C TRP A 375 -4.54 -34.36 -21.30
N THR A 376 -5.50 -34.41 -22.22
CA THR A 376 -5.25 -34.49 -23.66
C THR A 376 -6.04 -33.41 -24.38
N ARG A 377 -5.49 -32.88 -25.48
CA ARG A 377 -6.22 -31.90 -26.29
C ARG A 377 -7.47 -32.56 -26.87
N TYR A 378 -8.61 -31.90 -26.80
CA TYR A 378 -9.82 -32.40 -27.42
C TYR A 378 -9.60 -32.59 -28.94
N PRO A 379 -9.84 -33.79 -29.50
CA PRO A 379 -9.46 -34.09 -30.88
C PRO A 379 -10.47 -33.62 -31.92
N GLY A 380 -11.68 -33.25 -31.53
CA GLY A 380 -12.77 -32.93 -32.44
C GLY A 380 -13.20 -31.47 -32.44
N GLN A 381 -14.44 -31.21 -32.86
CA GLN A 381 -14.97 -29.85 -33.03
C GLN A 381 -15.40 -29.23 -31.71
N VAL A 382 -14.95 -28.00 -31.47
CA VAL A 382 -15.33 -27.19 -30.33
C VAL A 382 -15.99 -25.91 -30.82
N VAL A 383 -17.17 -25.62 -30.30
CA VAL A 383 -17.84 -24.33 -30.45
C VAL A 383 -17.68 -23.56 -29.14
N VAL A 384 -17.11 -22.36 -29.20
CA VAL A 384 -17.05 -21.45 -28.05
C VAL A 384 -18.31 -20.59 -28.06
N LEU A 385 -19.01 -20.53 -26.94
CA LEU A 385 -20.23 -19.72 -26.86
C LEU A 385 -19.89 -18.23 -26.80
N ASP A 386 -20.73 -17.40 -27.42
CA ASP A 386 -20.53 -15.96 -27.58
C ASP A 386 -21.23 -15.11 -26.52
N ASP A 387 -22.03 -15.76 -25.65
CA ASP A 387 -22.82 -15.12 -24.60
C ASP A 387 -22.33 -15.44 -23.18
N ARG A 388 -21.44 -16.43 -23.00
CA ARG A 388 -20.97 -16.94 -21.70
C ARG A 388 -19.61 -17.65 -21.82
N ALA A 389 -18.93 -17.86 -20.70
CA ALA A 389 -17.63 -18.51 -20.64
C ALA A 389 -17.83 -20.04 -20.68
N ALA A 390 -18.21 -20.55 -21.85
CA ALA A 390 -18.51 -21.96 -22.06
C ALA A 390 -18.04 -22.47 -23.43
N VAL A 391 -17.92 -23.79 -23.52
CA VAL A 391 -17.62 -24.52 -24.74
C VAL A 391 -18.64 -25.63 -24.96
N TYR A 392 -18.92 -25.91 -26.23
CA TYR A 392 -19.77 -27.00 -26.69
C TYR A 392 -18.94 -27.96 -27.55
N LEU A 393 -18.93 -29.23 -27.19
CA LEU A 393 -18.26 -30.30 -27.92
C LEU A 393 -19.19 -30.80 -29.05
N ASP A 394 -18.91 -30.41 -30.30
CA ASP A 394 -19.87 -30.49 -31.44
C ASP A 394 -19.66 -31.69 -32.38
N ASP A 395 -18.98 -32.74 -31.93
CA ASP A 395 -18.83 -33.96 -32.74
C ASP A 395 -20.13 -34.78 -32.82
N ASP A 396 -20.32 -35.61 -33.85
CA ASP A 396 -21.45 -36.56 -33.88
C ASP A 396 -21.43 -37.50 -32.67
N ALA A 397 -20.27 -38.10 -32.39
CA ALA A 397 -20.00 -38.93 -31.22
C ALA A 397 -18.77 -38.40 -30.47
N LEU A 398 -18.86 -38.31 -29.14
CA LEU A 398 -17.74 -37.89 -28.29
C LEU A 398 -16.61 -38.94 -28.28
N PRO A 399 -15.36 -38.55 -27.93
CA PRO A 399 -14.22 -39.47 -27.86
C PRO A 399 -14.54 -40.73 -27.03
N ALA A 400 -14.00 -41.87 -27.48
CA ALA A 400 -14.25 -43.16 -26.83
C ALA A 400 -13.93 -43.13 -25.33
N GLY A 401 -14.87 -43.62 -24.52
CA GLY A 401 -14.75 -43.65 -23.06
C GLY A 401 -15.07 -42.33 -22.34
N PHE A 402 -15.23 -41.21 -23.05
CA PHE A 402 -15.54 -39.92 -22.41
C PHE A 402 -16.94 -39.92 -21.76
N ILE A 403 -17.96 -40.49 -22.42
CA ILE A 403 -19.30 -40.65 -21.83
C ILE A 403 -19.26 -41.59 -20.62
N THR A 404 -18.56 -42.72 -20.73
CA THR A 404 -18.38 -43.67 -19.63
C THR A 404 -17.72 -42.99 -18.42
N ALA A 405 -16.68 -42.17 -18.66
CA ALA A 405 -16.05 -41.37 -17.62
C ALA A 405 -17.00 -40.29 -17.06
N GLY A 406 -17.81 -39.66 -17.91
CA GLY A 406 -18.81 -38.67 -17.50
C GLY A 406 -19.82 -39.24 -16.52
N LYS A 407 -20.39 -40.41 -16.85
CA LYS A 407 -21.31 -41.15 -15.96
C LYS A 407 -20.68 -41.61 -14.65
N ALA A 408 -19.37 -41.80 -14.63
CA ALA A 408 -18.60 -42.15 -13.44
C ALA A 408 -18.10 -40.92 -12.65
N ASP A 409 -18.50 -39.70 -13.05
CA ASP A 409 -17.97 -38.43 -12.53
C ASP A 409 -16.44 -38.33 -12.58
N ALA A 410 -15.83 -38.94 -13.59
CA ALA A 410 -14.39 -38.90 -13.87
C ALA A 410 -14.04 -37.99 -15.05
N ALA A 411 -15.01 -37.60 -15.88
CA ALA A 411 -14.75 -36.66 -16.97
C ALA A 411 -14.49 -35.25 -16.43
N ARG A 412 -13.43 -34.60 -16.93
CA ARG A 412 -13.14 -33.18 -16.67
C ARG A 412 -12.83 -32.48 -17.98
N VAL A 413 -13.21 -31.22 -18.06
CA VAL A 413 -12.86 -30.33 -19.17
C VAL A 413 -12.21 -29.09 -18.59
N ARG A 414 -11.14 -28.63 -19.23
CA ARG A 414 -10.53 -27.34 -18.93
C ARG A 414 -10.25 -26.57 -20.20
N VAL A 415 -10.26 -25.25 -20.08
CA VAL A 415 -10.02 -24.34 -21.19
C VAL A 415 -8.88 -23.40 -20.82
N THR A 416 -7.85 -23.32 -21.65
CA THR A 416 -6.88 -22.24 -21.60
C THR A 416 -7.29 -21.18 -22.61
N ALA A 417 -7.65 -20.02 -22.09
CA ALA A 417 -8.21 -18.89 -22.81
C ALA A 417 -7.96 -17.60 -22.03
N SER A 418 -8.31 -16.45 -22.60
CA SER A 418 -8.36 -15.20 -21.86
C SER A 418 -9.78 -14.77 -21.51
N LEU A 419 -9.94 -14.14 -20.36
CA LEU A 419 -11.15 -13.44 -19.94
C LEU A 419 -10.84 -11.96 -19.76
N ARG A 420 -11.84 -11.11 -20.02
CA ARG A 420 -11.75 -9.67 -19.84
C ARG A 420 -12.57 -9.23 -18.64
N SER A 421 -11.98 -8.44 -17.76
CA SER A 421 -12.68 -7.84 -16.64
C SER A 421 -13.82 -6.96 -17.14
N PRO A 422 -15.02 -7.07 -16.57
CA PRO A 422 -16.12 -6.16 -16.86
C PRO A 422 -15.86 -4.77 -16.25
N LEU A 423 -14.95 -4.68 -15.28
CA LEU A 423 -14.52 -3.41 -14.70
C LEU A 423 -13.48 -2.75 -15.61
N PRO A 424 -13.63 -1.45 -15.93
CA PRO A 424 -12.64 -0.73 -16.71
C PRO A 424 -11.30 -0.66 -15.97
N LEU A 425 -10.22 -0.60 -16.73
CA LEU A 425 -8.94 -0.20 -16.20
C LEU A 425 -9.01 1.29 -15.86
N THR A 426 -8.87 1.63 -14.57
CA THR A 426 -9.05 3.02 -14.11
C THR A 426 -7.76 3.62 -13.58
N GLY A 427 -7.38 4.79 -14.11
CA GLY A 427 -6.38 5.67 -13.52
C GLY A 427 -7.03 6.90 -12.91
N THR A 428 -6.56 7.36 -11.75
CA THR A 428 -7.04 8.60 -11.14
C THR A 428 -5.87 9.53 -10.82
N ARG A 429 -6.01 10.82 -11.13
CA ARG A 429 -5.06 11.85 -10.72
C ARG A 429 -5.79 13.09 -10.22
N TRP A 430 -5.26 13.69 -9.18
CA TRP A 430 -5.75 14.95 -8.66
C TRP A 430 -4.87 16.11 -9.11
N ARG A 431 -5.51 17.24 -9.40
CA ARG A 431 -4.86 18.54 -9.59
C ARG A 431 -5.39 19.49 -8.52
N GLY A 432 -4.50 20.01 -7.68
CA GLY A 432 -4.88 20.80 -6.51
C GLY A 432 -5.23 19.92 -5.30
N ASN A 433 -5.82 20.53 -4.27
CA ASN A 433 -6.10 19.85 -3.01
C ASN A 433 -7.34 18.93 -3.13
N PRO A 434 -7.21 17.60 -3.02
CA PRO A 434 -8.35 16.68 -3.11
C PRO A 434 -9.38 16.86 -1.98
N PHE A 435 -9.03 17.59 -0.92
CA PHE A 435 -9.83 17.77 0.29
C PHE A 435 -10.61 19.09 0.35
N ALA A 436 -10.66 19.88 -0.73
CA ALA A 436 -11.32 21.19 -0.70
C ALA A 436 -12.86 21.14 -0.59
N GLY A 437 -13.45 19.96 -0.36
CA GLY A 437 -14.90 19.74 -0.21
C GLY A 437 -15.70 19.85 -1.50
N SER A 438 -15.19 20.56 -2.52
CA SER A 438 -15.75 20.60 -3.86
C SER A 438 -14.64 20.54 -4.91
N PHE A 439 -14.85 19.76 -5.95
CA PHE A 439 -13.89 19.55 -7.04
C PHE A 439 -14.64 19.28 -8.35
N GLN A 440 -13.98 19.56 -9.47
CA GLN A 440 -14.48 19.23 -10.80
C GLN A 440 -13.95 17.85 -11.21
N THR A 441 -14.84 16.95 -11.61
CA THR A 441 -14.42 15.64 -12.15
C THR A 441 -14.33 15.72 -13.67
N HIS A 442 -13.17 15.36 -14.21
CA HIS A 442 -12.91 15.19 -15.64
C HIS A 442 -12.74 13.69 -15.91
N ARG A 443 -13.66 13.09 -16.66
CA ARG A 443 -13.62 11.65 -16.98
C ARG A 443 -13.29 11.47 -18.46
N PHE A 444 -12.29 10.65 -18.75
CA PHE A 444 -11.80 10.35 -20.08
C PHE A 444 -12.04 8.86 -20.38
N ARG A 445 -12.78 8.57 -21.45
CA ARG A 445 -12.97 7.20 -21.96
C ARG A 445 -11.97 6.95 -23.09
N LEU A 446 -11.03 6.06 -22.84
CA LEU A 446 -9.83 5.86 -23.65
C LEU A 446 -9.90 4.57 -24.47
N GLY A 447 -10.90 3.72 -24.21
CA GLY A 447 -11.10 2.46 -24.91
C GLY A 447 -9.85 1.58 -24.89
N ARG A 448 -9.37 1.20 -26.07
CA ARG A 448 -8.18 0.33 -26.25
C ARG A 448 -6.83 1.05 -26.22
N GLN A 449 -6.79 2.35 -25.91
CA GLN A 449 -5.53 3.12 -25.93
C GLN A 449 -4.51 2.62 -24.90
N PHE A 450 -4.98 2.11 -23.76
CA PHE A 450 -4.16 1.53 -22.72
C PHE A 450 -4.62 0.11 -22.46
N GLN A 451 -3.68 -0.82 -22.35
CA GLN A 451 -3.94 -2.23 -22.18
C GLN A 451 -3.32 -2.73 -20.86
N HIS A 452 -4.02 -3.66 -20.22
CA HIS A 452 -3.48 -4.44 -19.11
C HIS A 452 -3.81 -5.90 -19.37
N GLN A 453 -2.85 -6.64 -19.89
CA GLN A 453 -2.97 -8.04 -20.28
C GLN A 453 -1.91 -8.84 -19.52
N ARG A 454 -2.31 -9.90 -18.83
CA ARG A 454 -1.38 -10.73 -18.05
C ARG A 454 -1.64 -12.21 -18.19
N LEU A 455 -0.56 -12.98 -18.08
CA LEU A 455 -0.60 -14.44 -17.97
C LEU A 455 -0.68 -14.86 -16.50
N SER A 456 -1.77 -15.50 -16.11
CA SER A 456 -1.93 -16.07 -14.77
C SER A 456 -0.94 -17.21 -14.52
N SER A 457 -0.49 -17.38 -13.28
CA SER A 457 0.29 -18.55 -12.83
C SER A 457 -0.46 -19.87 -13.03
N ASN A 458 -1.79 -19.83 -13.19
CA ASN A 458 -2.62 -20.99 -13.44
C ASN A 458 -2.76 -21.32 -14.95
N SER A 459 -2.20 -20.52 -15.86
CA SER A 459 -2.15 -20.90 -17.28
C SER A 459 -1.23 -22.12 -17.47
N LYS A 460 -1.66 -23.08 -18.31
CA LYS A 460 -0.85 -24.24 -18.69
C LYS A 460 0.45 -23.83 -19.38
N TYR A 461 0.49 -22.63 -19.96
CA TYR A 461 1.65 -22.06 -20.66
C TYR A 461 2.51 -21.16 -19.77
N PHE A 462 2.17 -20.98 -18.49
CA PHE A 462 2.91 -20.08 -17.61
C PHE A 462 4.41 -20.43 -17.54
N ASN A 463 4.74 -21.70 -17.31
CA ASN A 463 6.15 -22.14 -17.24
C ASN A 463 6.86 -22.02 -18.58
N ASP A 464 6.20 -22.34 -19.70
CA ASP A 464 6.77 -22.20 -21.04
C ASP A 464 7.12 -20.74 -21.34
N VAL A 465 6.24 -19.81 -20.98
CA VAL A 465 6.47 -18.36 -21.18
C VAL A 465 7.56 -17.84 -20.25
N ARG A 466 7.54 -18.22 -18.96
CA ARG A 466 8.57 -17.79 -17.99
C ARG A 466 9.94 -18.40 -18.27
N SER A 467 10.01 -19.55 -18.94
CA SER A 467 11.25 -20.19 -19.39
C SER A 467 11.66 -19.82 -20.83
N ALA A 468 10.95 -18.88 -21.47
CA ALA A 468 11.19 -18.42 -22.84
C ALA A 468 11.11 -19.53 -23.92
N GLN A 469 10.35 -20.60 -23.66
CA GLN A 469 9.97 -21.59 -24.67
C GLN A 469 8.79 -21.12 -25.53
N ARG A 470 8.00 -20.17 -25.02
CA ARG A 470 6.90 -19.49 -25.70
C ARG A 470 6.92 -17.99 -25.37
N GLU A 471 6.21 -17.22 -26.18
CA GLU A 471 5.94 -15.80 -25.92
C GLU A 471 4.46 -15.61 -25.55
N ALA A 472 4.15 -14.50 -24.86
CA ALA A 472 2.79 -14.09 -24.56
C ALA A 472 2.65 -12.57 -24.79
N ASP A 473 1.48 -12.15 -25.28
CA ASP A 473 1.12 -10.74 -25.47
C ASP A 473 0.76 -10.07 -24.13
N GLU A 474 1.69 -10.07 -23.17
CA GLU A 474 1.54 -9.36 -21.90
C GLU A 474 1.82 -7.87 -22.09
N ALA A 475 0.95 -7.02 -21.51
CA ALA A 475 1.08 -5.57 -21.57
C ALA A 475 0.65 -4.96 -20.24
N ASP A 476 1.39 -3.97 -19.76
CA ASP A 476 1.01 -3.18 -18.58
C ASP A 476 1.21 -1.70 -18.85
N ASP A 477 0.18 -1.08 -19.45
CA ASP A 477 0.19 0.35 -19.77
C ASP A 477 -0.29 1.22 -18.60
N ARG A 478 -0.44 0.69 -17.38
CA ARG A 478 -0.83 1.49 -16.21
C ARG A 478 0.13 2.66 -15.95
N PRO A 479 1.47 2.49 -16.04
CA PRO A 479 2.41 3.62 -15.93
C PRO A 479 2.22 4.66 -17.03
N ALA A 480 1.97 4.22 -18.28
CA ALA A 480 1.73 5.12 -19.41
C ALA A 480 0.42 5.90 -19.25
N MET A 481 -0.64 5.25 -18.73
CA MET A 481 -1.90 5.90 -18.40
C MET A 481 -1.74 6.94 -17.27
N ALA A 482 -0.92 6.62 -16.26
CA ALA A 482 -0.60 7.55 -15.18
C ALA A 482 0.16 8.78 -15.71
N GLN A 483 1.15 8.57 -16.60
CA GLN A 483 1.87 9.66 -17.27
C GLN A 483 0.92 10.53 -18.10
N TRP A 484 0.07 9.90 -18.91
CA TRP A 484 -0.92 10.59 -19.73
C TRP A 484 -1.87 11.46 -18.88
N LEU A 485 -2.32 10.96 -17.72
CA LEU A 485 -3.11 11.74 -16.77
C LEU A 485 -2.33 12.95 -16.20
N MET A 486 -1.01 12.83 -16.03
CA MET A 486 -0.17 13.97 -15.62
C MET A 486 -0.20 15.06 -16.69
N ASP A 487 0.04 14.68 -17.94
CA ASP A 487 0.04 15.61 -19.07
C ASP A 487 -1.33 16.29 -19.25
N GLN A 488 -2.43 15.55 -19.05
CA GLN A 488 -3.78 16.13 -19.07
C GLN A 488 -3.99 17.14 -17.92
N ALA A 489 -3.52 16.81 -16.72
CA ALA A 489 -3.62 17.72 -15.58
C ALA A 489 -2.84 19.04 -15.80
N GLU A 490 -1.72 18.98 -16.53
CA GLU A 490 -0.94 20.16 -16.89
C GLU A 490 -1.63 21.03 -17.95
N ARG A 491 -2.31 20.40 -18.92
CA ARG A 491 -3.03 21.08 -20.00
C ARG A 491 -4.33 21.75 -19.56
N LEU A 492 -4.94 21.31 -18.45
CA LEU A 492 -6.15 21.96 -17.95
C LEU A 492 -5.87 23.44 -17.70
N PRO A 493 -6.77 24.37 -18.12
CA PRO A 493 -6.61 25.79 -17.86
C PRO A 493 -6.33 26.03 -16.38
N ARG A 494 -5.32 26.85 -16.07
CA ARG A 494 -5.18 27.38 -14.71
C ARG A 494 -6.25 28.46 -14.60
N GLU A 495 -7.29 28.23 -13.80
CA GLU A 495 -8.20 29.33 -13.47
C GLU A 495 -7.37 30.42 -12.79
N ALA A 496 -7.45 31.66 -13.30
CA ALA A 496 -6.79 32.80 -12.70
C ALA A 496 -7.33 32.99 -11.28
N GLY A 497 -6.51 32.63 -10.29
CA GLY A 497 -6.81 32.81 -8.88
C GLY A 497 -6.36 34.19 -8.40
N GLU A 498 -7.10 34.78 -7.46
CA GLU A 498 -6.72 35.99 -6.76
C GLU A 498 -6.30 35.65 -5.32
N LEU A 499 -5.03 35.71 -4.98
CA LEU A 499 -4.53 35.50 -3.62
C LEU A 499 -4.65 36.80 -2.82
N LYS A 500 -5.48 36.85 -1.76
CA LYS A 500 -5.44 37.96 -0.80
C LYS A 500 -4.52 37.65 0.39
N LEU A 501 -3.57 38.53 0.66
CA LEU A 501 -2.64 38.44 1.80
C LEU A 501 -2.88 39.62 2.71
N ARG A 502 -3.14 39.38 4.00
CA ARG A 502 -3.25 40.44 5.00
C ARG A 502 -1.98 40.50 5.85
N THR A 503 -1.26 41.60 5.75
CA THR A 503 -0.04 41.86 6.50
C THR A 503 -0.35 42.56 7.83
N ALA A 504 0.49 42.32 8.82
CA ALA A 504 0.46 42.98 10.13
C ALA A 504 0.85 44.44 10.07
N ASP A 505 1.65 44.79 9.06
CA ASP A 505 2.24 46.10 8.89
C ASP A 505 1.84 46.70 7.54
N LEU A 506 1.84 48.03 7.47
CA LEU A 506 1.58 48.77 6.24
C LEU A 506 2.67 48.47 5.19
N GLN A 507 2.26 47.96 4.02
CA GLN A 507 3.16 47.63 2.90
C GLN A 507 3.24 48.79 1.92
N ILE A 508 3.72 49.93 2.38
CA ILE A 508 3.69 51.19 1.63
C ILE A 508 4.67 51.17 0.43
N ALA A 509 5.66 50.26 0.46
CA ALA A 509 6.64 50.11 -0.60
C ALA A 509 6.11 49.33 -1.82
N LEU A 510 5.06 48.51 -1.64
CA LEU A 510 4.49 47.70 -2.70
C LEU A 510 3.53 48.53 -3.57
N ARG A 511 3.43 48.18 -4.85
CA ARG A 511 2.55 48.80 -5.84
C ARG A 511 1.82 47.76 -6.68
N PRO A 512 0.59 48.03 -7.15
CA PRO A 512 -0.01 47.22 -8.19
C PRO A 512 0.92 47.12 -9.41
N GLY A 513 1.17 45.90 -9.87
CA GLY A 513 2.14 45.55 -10.91
C GLY A 513 3.33 44.74 -10.38
N ASP A 514 3.69 44.90 -9.11
CA ASP A 514 4.82 44.20 -8.48
C ASP A 514 4.64 42.68 -8.56
N ARG A 515 5.74 41.96 -8.78
CA ARG A 515 5.72 40.50 -8.92
C ARG A 515 6.09 39.84 -7.60
N LEU A 516 5.29 38.86 -7.18
CA LEU A 516 5.61 38.03 -6.02
C LEU A 516 6.78 37.10 -6.38
N THR A 517 7.94 37.30 -5.77
CA THR A 517 9.13 36.47 -6.01
C THR A 517 9.31 35.42 -4.93
N GLU A 518 8.97 35.74 -3.69
CA GLU A 518 9.12 34.80 -2.57
C GLU A 518 8.06 35.04 -1.49
N VAL A 519 7.57 33.93 -0.92
CA VAL A 519 6.82 33.92 0.35
C VAL A 519 7.57 33.01 1.31
N ALA A 520 8.37 33.60 2.20
CA ALA A 520 9.17 32.87 3.18
C ALA A 520 8.59 33.08 4.59
N GLY A 521 7.74 32.14 5.02
CA GLY A 521 7.08 32.19 6.31
C GLY A 521 6.13 33.38 6.45
N ARG A 522 6.53 34.39 7.22
CA ARG A 522 5.75 35.64 7.42
C ARG A 522 6.21 36.79 6.52
N GLN A 523 7.25 36.61 5.68
CA GLN A 523 7.80 37.66 4.83
C GLN A 523 7.32 37.52 3.38
N ILE A 524 7.08 38.65 2.73
CA ILE A 524 6.76 38.76 1.30
C ILE A 524 7.91 39.51 0.64
N ALA A 525 8.59 38.88 -0.31
CA ALA A 525 9.49 39.58 -1.21
C ALA A 525 8.79 39.77 -2.56
N GLY A 526 8.80 41.01 -3.04
CA GLY A 526 8.37 41.34 -4.39
C GLY A 526 9.54 41.90 -5.18
N ASP A 527 9.61 41.58 -6.47
CA ASP A 527 10.49 42.32 -7.38
C ASP A 527 9.79 43.62 -7.78
N LEU A 528 10.45 44.73 -7.51
CA LEU A 528 9.96 46.06 -7.82
C LEU A 528 10.26 46.33 -9.29
N ASN A 529 9.27 46.12 -10.16
CA ASN A 529 9.30 46.46 -11.59
C ASN A 529 10.38 45.75 -12.43
N ASP A 530 10.48 44.41 -12.42
CA ASP A 530 11.11 43.69 -13.53
C ASP A 530 10.07 43.07 -14.48
N PRO A 531 9.65 43.80 -15.54
CA PRO A 531 8.73 43.28 -16.56
C PRO A 531 9.36 42.22 -17.48
N ALA A 532 10.68 41.98 -17.40
CA ALA A 532 11.41 41.13 -18.35
C ALA A 532 11.62 39.68 -17.87
N ALA A 533 11.34 39.36 -16.60
CA ALA A 533 11.58 38.02 -16.06
C ALA A 533 10.60 36.98 -16.66
N PRO A 534 11.08 35.94 -17.37
CA PRO A 534 10.20 34.92 -17.97
C PRO A 534 9.57 34.00 -16.90
N GLY A 535 8.28 33.73 -17.02
CA GLY A 535 7.54 32.73 -16.23
C GLY A 535 6.15 33.21 -15.78
N PRO A 536 5.26 32.31 -15.30
CA PRO A 536 3.96 32.71 -14.75
C PRO A 536 4.19 33.68 -13.60
N ALA A 537 3.65 34.88 -13.72
CA ALA A 537 3.88 35.95 -12.77
C ALA A 537 2.64 36.16 -11.92
N VAL A 538 2.81 36.08 -10.60
CA VAL A 538 1.79 36.47 -9.63
C VAL A 538 1.96 37.97 -9.40
N HIS A 539 1.06 38.77 -9.96
CA HIS A 539 1.15 40.23 -9.91
C HIS A 539 0.26 40.78 -8.82
N LEU A 540 0.78 41.72 -8.04
CA LEU A 540 -0.02 42.51 -7.13
C LEU A 540 -1.00 43.33 -7.96
N CYS A 541 -2.29 43.15 -7.75
CA CYS A 541 -3.34 43.82 -8.52
C CYS A 541 -4.03 44.91 -7.71
N ASP A 542 -4.10 44.74 -6.39
CA ASP A 542 -4.76 45.68 -5.50
C ASP A 542 -4.08 45.72 -4.13
N ILE A 543 -4.09 46.88 -3.50
CA ILE A 543 -3.55 47.12 -2.15
C ILE A 543 -4.54 47.99 -1.40
N GLU A 544 -5.10 47.45 -0.33
CA GLU A 544 -5.98 48.18 0.58
C GLU A 544 -5.29 48.37 1.93
N HIS A 545 -5.12 49.62 2.36
CA HIS A 545 -4.49 49.96 3.64
C HIS A 545 -5.57 50.28 4.70
N ASP A 546 -5.58 49.55 5.81
CA ASP A 546 -6.35 49.89 7.01
C ASP A 546 -5.43 50.68 7.95
N LEU A 547 -5.42 52.01 7.79
CA LEU A 547 -4.57 52.92 8.58
C LEU A 547 -4.89 52.88 10.08
N ASN A 548 -6.14 52.59 10.44
CA ASN A 548 -6.55 52.51 11.84
C ASN A 548 -5.94 51.27 12.52
N ARG A 549 -5.81 50.17 11.77
CA ARG A 549 -5.21 48.92 12.27
C ARG A 549 -3.75 48.73 11.88
N HIS A 550 -3.17 49.65 11.11
CA HIS A 550 -1.82 49.57 10.57
C HIS A 550 -1.56 48.30 9.73
N THR A 551 -2.61 47.75 9.09
CA THR A 551 -2.50 46.52 8.26
C THR A 551 -2.69 46.82 6.78
N SER A 552 -2.11 46.01 5.89
CA SER A 552 -2.45 46.02 4.45
C SER A 552 -3.10 44.73 4.01
N GLN A 553 -4.03 44.81 3.07
CA GLN A 553 -4.57 43.67 2.35
C GLN A 553 -4.11 43.76 0.89
N LEU A 554 -3.29 42.80 0.48
CA LEU A 554 -2.68 42.71 -0.84
C LEU A 554 -3.44 41.68 -1.66
N ALA A 555 -4.02 42.05 -2.81
CA ALA A 555 -4.64 41.10 -3.71
C ALA A 555 -3.72 40.83 -4.91
N TRP A 556 -3.24 39.60 -5.03
CA TRP A 556 -2.35 39.17 -6.10
C TRP A 556 -3.12 38.31 -7.11
N ARG A 557 -2.89 38.50 -8.41
CA ARG A 557 -3.50 37.66 -9.46
C ARG A 557 -2.43 36.83 -10.14
N VAL A 558 -2.71 35.54 -10.30
CA VAL A 558 -1.88 34.67 -11.13
C VAL A 558 -2.22 34.96 -12.59
N SER A 559 -1.25 35.46 -13.36
CA SER A 559 -1.39 35.53 -14.83
C SER A 559 -1.41 34.11 -15.38
N GLY A 560 -2.49 33.78 -16.10
CA GLY A 560 -2.74 32.46 -16.69
C GLY A 560 -1.95 32.20 -17.95
#